data_AF-A0A1Y1X1C4-F1
#
_entry.id   AF-A0A1Y1X1C4-F1
#
_cell.length_a   1.000
_cell.length_b   1.000
_cell.length_c   1.000
_cell.angle_alpha   90.00
_cell.angle_beta   90.00
_cell.angle_gamma   90.00
#
_symmetry.space_group_name_H-M   'P 1'
#
loop_
_entity.id
_entity.type
_entity.pdbx_description
1 polymer ?
#
loop_
_entity_poly.entity_id
_entity_poly.type
_entity_poly.pdbx_seq_one_letter_code
_entity_poly.pdbx_strand_id
1 'polypeptide(L)'
;MTEIPPSIGELSELEYLSMYFMSVTDLPAELAKLKKLKELYIHRLEFFKIPPVIGELSELEKLTIRQNQVNDLNEIPEELFKLKKLKELCLEGVEDHHKAEIIPSSIGNLSELEILDISGNEIKELPNELFQLKKLKHLDLHRNQIEVIPPSIKEPTELEYLDLSRNKIKTLPDELYQLKNLKELYLSSNVIEKISPSIANLTELEKLNLYDNYIKELPDSINDLKKLEKPVRYQNKWEIEEENRRYEEEQRIADERNSRNLTMGIAMYIIFHVVILILIVICIFCLCKHCCRKEPKEPRELREPRI
;
A
#
# COMPACT_ATOMS: atom_id res chain seq x y z
N MET A 1 -16.46 -18.24 -31.74
CA MET A 1 -15.29 -18.76 -32.48
C MET A 1 -14.19 -18.93 -31.46
N THR A 2 -13.72 -20.16 -31.23
CA THR A 2 -12.77 -20.50 -30.15
C THR A 2 -11.31 -20.44 -30.60
N GLU A 3 -11.05 -20.26 -31.89
CA GLU A 3 -9.71 -20.23 -32.47
C GLU A 3 -9.67 -19.22 -33.62
N ILE A 4 -8.52 -18.58 -33.81
CA ILE A 4 -8.25 -17.75 -34.99
C ILE A 4 -7.76 -18.67 -36.10
N PRO A 5 -8.36 -18.64 -37.31
CA PRO A 5 -7.97 -19.57 -38.36
C PRO A 5 -6.54 -19.29 -38.86
N PRO A 6 -5.77 -20.34 -39.20
CA PRO A 6 -4.42 -20.21 -39.79
C PRO A 6 -4.36 -19.31 -41.03
N SER A 7 -5.47 -19.15 -41.75
CA SER A 7 -5.59 -18.25 -42.91
C SER A 7 -5.34 -16.78 -42.58
N ILE A 8 -5.33 -16.38 -41.30
CA ILE A 8 -4.91 -15.03 -40.89
C ILE A 8 -3.51 -14.69 -41.45
N GLY A 9 -2.61 -15.66 -41.57
CA GLY A 9 -1.27 -15.46 -42.11
C GLY A 9 -1.23 -15.17 -43.62
N GLU A 10 -2.35 -15.28 -44.34
CA GLU A 10 -2.46 -14.88 -45.74
C GLU A 10 -2.67 -13.37 -45.90
N LEU A 11 -3.02 -12.66 -44.82
CA LEU A 11 -3.21 -11.21 -44.83
C LEU A 11 -1.87 -10.45 -44.74
N SER A 12 -0.92 -10.74 -45.63
CA SER A 12 0.47 -10.25 -45.56
C SER A 12 0.62 -8.71 -45.55
N GLU A 13 -0.40 -7.99 -46.01
CA GLU A 13 -0.46 -6.53 -46.05
C GLU A 13 -1.07 -5.90 -44.79
N LEU A 14 -1.46 -6.69 -43.80
CA LEU A 14 -2.10 -6.20 -42.60
C LEU A 14 -1.10 -5.41 -41.74
N GLU A 15 -1.39 -4.14 -41.50
CA GLU A 15 -0.60 -3.26 -40.62
C GLU A 15 -1.20 -3.10 -39.21
N TYR A 16 -2.51 -3.36 -39.09
CA TYR A 16 -3.27 -3.20 -37.85
C TYR A 16 -4.15 -4.43 -37.61
N LEU A 17 -4.06 -5.00 -36.41
CA LEU A 17 -4.91 -6.10 -35.97
C LEU A 17 -5.42 -5.85 -34.56
N SER A 18 -6.73 -5.81 -34.40
CA SER A 18 -7.38 -5.73 -33.10
C SER A 18 -8.26 -6.94 -32.89
N MET A 19 -8.10 -7.60 -31.75
CA MET A 19 -8.84 -8.80 -31.36
C MET A 19 -9.50 -8.53 -30.01
N TYR A 20 -10.83 -8.62 -29.98
CA TYR A 20 -11.66 -8.28 -28.83
C TYR A 20 -12.66 -9.42 -28.58
N PHE A 21 -12.80 -9.86 -27.33
CA PHE A 21 -13.90 -10.74 -26.89
C PHE A 21 -14.05 -12.00 -27.73
N MET A 22 -12.97 -12.79 -27.77
CA MET A 22 -13.05 -14.14 -28.30
C MET A 22 -12.69 -15.11 -27.19
N SER A 23 -13.39 -16.24 -27.12
CA SER A 23 -12.99 -17.40 -26.30
C SER A 23 -11.75 -18.10 -26.90
N VAL A 24 -10.83 -17.31 -27.47
CA VAL A 24 -9.61 -17.76 -28.12
C VAL A 24 -8.59 -18.04 -27.05
N THR A 25 -8.12 -19.28 -27.04
CA THR A 25 -7.17 -19.81 -26.05
C THR A 25 -5.74 -19.83 -26.56
N ASP A 26 -5.51 -19.65 -27.86
CA ASP A 26 -4.17 -19.56 -28.46
C ASP A 26 -4.14 -18.72 -29.77
N LEU A 27 -2.95 -18.20 -30.12
CA LEU A 27 -2.70 -17.55 -31.41
C LEU A 27 -2.05 -18.54 -32.39
N PRO A 28 -2.52 -18.64 -33.65
CA PRO A 28 -1.91 -19.53 -34.63
C PRO A 28 -0.49 -19.09 -34.98
N ALA A 29 0.41 -20.05 -35.23
CA ALA A 29 1.80 -19.79 -35.62
C ALA A 29 1.89 -18.95 -36.91
N GLU A 30 0.86 -19.04 -37.78
CA GLU A 30 0.73 -18.26 -39.00
C GLU A 30 0.66 -16.76 -38.77
N LEU A 31 0.34 -16.29 -37.56
CA LEU A 31 0.42 -14.87 -37.22
C LEU A 31 1.83 -14.30 -37.46
N ALA A 32 2.87 -15.12 -37.29
CA ALA A 32 4.26 -14.72 -37.58
C ALA A 32 4.50 -14.35 -39.05
N LYS A 33 3.59 -14.69 -39.98
CA LYS A 33 3.67 -14.31 -41.41
C LYS A 33 3.29 -12.85 -41.65
N LEU A 34 2.65 -12.18 -40.68
CA LEU A 34 2.22 -10.78 -40.79
C LEU A 34 3.40 -9.81 -40.61
N LYS A 35 4.36 -9.85 -41.54
CA LYS A 35 5.61 -9.08 -41.46
C LYS A 35 5.44 -7.57 -41.66
N LYS A 36 4.23 -7.08 -41.95
CA LYS A 36 3.91 -5.65 -42.02
C LYS A 36 3.11 -5.13 -40.82
N LEU A 37 2.77 -6.01 -39.87
CA LEU A 37 1.96 -5.65 -38.73
C LEU A 37 2.72 -4.69 -37.81
N LYS A 38 2.16 -3.50 -37.61
CA LYS A 38 2.70 -2.44 -36.75
C LYS A 38 1.95 -2.34 -35.43
N GLU A 39 0.66 -2.61 -35.44
CA GLU A 39 -0.19 -2.45 -34.25
C GLU A 39 -0.99 -3.71 -33.97
N LEU A 40 -0.87 -4.23 -32.74
CA LEU A 40 -1.56 -5.42 -32.27
C LEU A 40 -2.26 -5.14 -30.94
N TYR A 41 -3.58 -5.24 -30.95
CA TYR A 41 -4.43 -5.05 -29.78
C TYR A 41 -5.12 -6.38 -29.44
N ILE A 42 -4.94 -6.81 -28.20
CA ILE A 42 -5.45 -8.06 -27.66
C ILE A 42 -6.21 -7.76 -26.37
N HIS A 43 -7.53 -7.94 -26.41
CA HIS A 43 -8.40 -7.62 -25.28
C HIS A 43 -9.33 -8.78 -24.93
N ARG A 44 -9.41 -9.15 -23.65
CA ARG A 44 -10.36 -10.14 -23.12
C ARG A 44 -10.32 -11.49 -23.82
N LEU A 45 -9.12 -12.03 -23.99
CA LEU A 45 -8.91 -13.41 -24.43
C LEU A 45 -8.63 -14.31 -23.22
N GLU A 46 -9.12 -15.55 -23.25
CA GLU A 46 -8.88 -16.55 -22.22
C GLU A 46 -7.50 -17.22 -22.39
N PHE A 47 -6.47 -16.43 -22.77
CA PHE A 47 -5.13 -16.97 -22.92
C PHE A 47 -4.60 -17.48 -21.60
N PHE A 48 -4.06 -18.70 -21.59
CA PHE A 48 -3.31 -19.23 -20.45
C PHE A 48 -1.89 -18.66 -20.36
N LYS A 49 -1.33 -18.18 -21.49
CA LYS A 49 0.00 -17.54 -21.60
C LYS A 49 0.04 -16.58 -22.79
N ILE A 50 0.90 -15.57 -22.74
CA ILE A 50 1.19 -14.74 -23.92
C ILE A 50 1.93 -15.62 -24.95
N PRO A 51 1.41 -15.79 -26.18
CA PRO A 51 2.01 -16.71 -27.15
C PRO A 51 3.38 -16.22 -27.66
N PRO A 52 4.41 -17.09 -27.69
CA PRO A 52 5.76 -16.77 -28.19
C PRO A 52 5.78 -16.21 -29.62
N VAL A 53 4.77 -16.54 -30.44
CA VAL A 53 4.63 -16.07 -31.83
C VAL A 53 4.60 -14.54 -31.93
N ILE A 54 4.16 -13.84 -30.87
CA ILE A 54 4.15 -12.37 -30.85
C ILE A 54 5.58 -11.83 -31.01
N GLY A 55 6.60 -12.49 -30.45
CA GLY A 55 8.00 -12.10 -30.57
C GLY A 55 8.58 -12.19 -32.00
N GLU A 56 7.86 -12.81 -32.94
CA GLU A 56 8.26 -12.94 -34.35
C GLU A 56 7.74 -11.77 -35.24
N LEU A 57 6.95 -10.86 -34.67
CA LEU A 57 6.36 -9.70 -35.33
C LEU A 57 7.35 -8.52 -35.32
N SER A 58 8.47 -8.65 -36.02
CA SER A 58 9.61 -7.71 -35.94
C SER A 58 9.32 -6.26 -36.31
N GLU A 59 8.22 -5.99 -37.01
CA GLU A 59 7.78 -4.63 -37.41
C GLU A 59 6.81 -3.98 -36.41
N LEU A 60 6.47 -4.67 -35.32
CA LEU A 60 5.48 -4.19 -34.37
C LEU A 60 6.00 -2.94 -33.62
N GLU A 61 5.21 -1.88 -33.68
CA GLU A 61 5.45 -0.60 -33.02
C GLU A 61 4.57 -0.43 -31.79
N LYS A 62 3.38 -1.03 -31.77
CA LYS A 62 2.42 -0.95 -30.66
C LYS A 62 1.87 -2.31 -30.31
N LEU A 63 1.99 -2.69 -29.04
CA LEU A 63 1.42 -3.91 -28.49
C LEU A 63 0.60 -3.59 -27.25
N THR A 64 -0.68 -3.92 -27.30
CA THR A 64 -1.56 -3.84 -26.13
C THR A 64 -2.14 -5.20 -25.85
N ILE A 65 -1.93 -5.70 -24.65
CA ILE A 65 -2.49 -6.95 -24.14
C ILE A 65 -3.19 -6.60 -22.82
N ARG A 66 -4.53 -6.59 -22.81
CA ARG A 66 -5.32 -6.25 -21.61
C ARG A 66 -6.35 -7.32 -21.30
N GLN A 67 -6.63 -7.48 -20.01
CA GLN A 67 -7.78 -8.25 -19.52
C GLN A 67 -7.79 -9.73 -19.95
N ASN A 68 -6.62 -10.35 -20.07
CA ASN A 68 -6.53 -11.78 -20.37
C ASN A 68 -6.50 -12.60 -19.08
N GLN A 69 -7.19 -13.74 -19.07
CA GLN A 69 -7.23 -14.71 -17.96
C GLN A 69 -5.93 -15.52 -17.91
N VAL A 70 -4.79 -14.84 -17.91
CA VAL A 70 -3.48 -15.50 -18.03
C VAL A 70 -3.14 -16.16 -16.71
N ASN A 71 -3.47 -17.45 -16.61
CA ASN A 71 -3.43 -18.21 -15.37
C ASN A 71 -2.01 -18.52 -14.85
N ASP A 72 -0.95 -18.00 -15.46
CA ASP A 72 0.44 -18.35 -15.07
C ASP A 72 1.51 -17.30 -15.48
N LEU A 73 1.19 -16.00 -15.47
CA LEU A 73 2.24 -14.98 -15.61
C LEU A 73 2.91 -14.76 -14.25
N ASN A 74 3.81 -15.66 -13.83
CA ASN A 74 4.76 -15.29 -12.76
C ASN A 74 5.70 -14.16 -13.24
N GLU A 75 6.01 -14.17 -14.54
CA GLU A 75 6.97 -13.27 -15.19
C GLU A 75 6.48 -12.88 -16.59
N ILE A 76 6.78 -11.66 -17.02
CA ILE A 76 6.48 -11.20 -18.39
C ILE A 76 7.35 -11.99 -19.38
N PRO A 77 6.80 -12.61 -20.45
CA PRO A 77 7.57 -13.48 -21.32
C PRO A 77 8.67 -12.74 -22.09
N GLU A 78 9.86 -13.32 -22.11
CA GLU A 78 11.05 -12.73 -22.72
C GLU A 78 10.92 -12.51 -24.23
N GLU A 79 10.03 -13.26 -24.90
CA GLU A 79 9.79 -13.13 -26.33
C GLU A 79 9.27 -11.74 -26.72
N LEU A 80 8.56 -11.05 -25.83
CA LEU A 80 8.11 -9.67 -26.08
C LEU A 80 9.28 -8.71 -26.24
N PHE A 81 10.40 -8.97 -25.55
CA PHE A 81 11.57 -8.10 -25.59
C PHE A 81 12.48 -8.33 -26.82
N LYS A 82 12.04 -9.18 -27.76
CA LYS A 82 12.63 -9.29 -29.11
C LYS A 82 12.13 -8.20 -30.05
N LEU A 83 11.05 -7.50 -29.71
CA LEU A 83 10.37 -6.50 -30.55
C LEU A 83 11.11 -5.16 -30.56
N LYS A 84 12.26 -5.08 -31.25
CA LYS A 84 13.15 -3.91 -31.21
C LYS A 84 12.57 -2.60 -31.75
N LYS A 85 11.46 -2.65 -32.49
CA LYS A 85 10.76 -1.47 -33.03
C LYS A 85 9.60 -0.99 -32.15
N LEU A 86 9.34 -1.68 -31.04
CA LEU A 86 8.21 -1.38 -30.17
C LEU A 86 8.42 -0.02 -29.50
N LYS A 87 7.42 0.85 -29.67
CA LYS A 87 7.34 2.19 -29.08
C LYS A 87 6.33 2.25 -27.94
N GLU A 88 5.28 1.44 -28.01
CA GLU A 88 4.22 1.38 -27.00
C GLU A 88 3.96 -0.07 -26.58
N LEU A 89 4.11 -0.34 -25.29
CA LEU A 89 3.80 -1.63 -24.67
C LEU A 89 2.84 -1.43 -23.50
N CYS A 90 1.66 -2.04 -23.59
CA CYS A 90 0.65 -2.03 -22.53
C CYS A 90 0.30 -3.47 -22.14
N LEU A 91 0.60 -3.84 -20.89
CA LEU A 91 0.38 -5.14 -20.26
C LEU A 91 -0.41 -4.96 -18.95
N GLU A 92 -1.61 -4.41 -19.05
CA GLU A 92 -2.47 -4.09 -17.90
C GLU A 92 -3.06 -5.37 -17.25
N GLY A 93 -2.75 -5.58 -15.97
CA GLY A 93 -3.36 -6.62 -15.14
C GLY A 93 -4.70 -6.16 -14.52
N VAL A 94 -5.61 -7.12 -14.28
CA VAL A 94 -6.95 -6.85 -13.71
C VAL A 94 -7.12 -7.59 -12.38
N GLU A 95 -8.04 -7.13 -11.53
CA GLU A 95 -8.43 -7.81 -10.28
C GLU A 95 -8.77 -9.29 -10.49
N ASP A 96 -8.37 -10.13 -9.53
CA ASP A 96 -8.74 -11.55 -9.37
C ASP A 96 -8.13 -12.60 -10.32
N HIS A 97 -7.14 -12.25 -11.15
CA HIS A 97 -6.46 -13.18 -12.05
C HIS A 97 -4.94 -13.09 -11.90
N HIS A 98 -4.21 -14.20 -12.12
CA HIS A 98 -2.75 -14.30 -11.91
C HIS A 98 -1.97 -13.18 -12.63
N LYS A 99 -1.12 -12.47 -11.89
CA LYS A 99 -0.44 -11.23 -12.30
C LYS A 99 1.08 -11.41 -12.34
N ALA A 100 1.74 -10.70 -13.25
CA ALA A 100 3.20 -10.67 -13.31
C ALA A 100 3.79 -10.17 -11.97
N GLU A 101 4.70 -10.94 -11.39
CA GLU A 101 5.47 -10.53 -10.21
C GLU A 101 6.83 -9.92 -10.58
N ILE A 102 7.34 -10.26 -11.77
CA ILE A 102 8.70 -9.93 -12.22
C ILE A 102 8.66 -9.31 -13.63
N ILE A 103 9.42 -8.23 -13.80
CA ILE A 103 9.83 -7.70 -15.10
C ILE A 103 11.24 -8.27 -15.40
N PRO A 104 11.44 -9.06 -16.46
CA PRO A 104 12.77 -9.54 -16.83
C PRO A 104 13.72 -8.40 -17.16
N SER A 105 15.02 -8.59 -16.89
CA SER A 105 16.06 -7.62 -17.28
C SER A 105 16.14 -7.40 -18.80
N SER A 106 15.65 -8.37 -19.60
CA SER A 106 15.56 -8.25 -21.05
C SER A 106 14.63 -7.12 -21.52
N ILE A 107 13.80 -6.51 -20.64
CA ILE A 107 13.06 -5.26 -20.92
C ILE A 107 13.96 -4.16 -21.52
N GLY A 108 15.23 -4.09 -21.10
CA GLY A 108 16.20 -3.12 -21.60
C GLY A 108 16.51 -3.24 -23.11
N ASN A 109 16.12 -4.34 -23.75
CA ASN A 109 16.28 -4.53 -25.20
C ASN A 109 15.30 -3.69 -26.04
N LEU A 110 14.23 -3.16 -25.45
CA LEU A 110 13.22 -2.35 -26.15
C LEU A 110 13.69 -0.89 -26.31
N SER A 111 14.84 -0.67 -26.95
CA SER A 111 15.51 0.65 -27.02
C SER A 111 14.69 1.77 -27.65
N GLU A 112 13.64 1.44 -28.41
CA GLU A 112 12.73 2.39 -29.06
C GLU A 112 11.48 2.71 -28.22
N LEU A 113 11.34 2.12 -27.03
CA LEU A 113 10.13 2.24 -26.22
C LEU A 113 9.95 3.66 -25.66
N GLU A 114 8.78 4.25 -25.93
CA GLU A 114 8.38 5.59 -25.48
C GLU A 114 7.31 5.52 -24.39
N ILE A 115 6.42 4.51 -24.46
CA ILE A 115 5.31 4.32 -23.53
C ILE A 115 5.34 2.89 -23.00
N LEU A 116 5.39 2.76 -21.68
CA LEU A 116 5.28 1.49 -20.99
C LEU A 116 4.20 1.57 -19.92
N ASP A 117 3.19 0.72 -20.04
CA ASP A 117 2.14 0.51 -19.05
C ASP A 117 2.16 -0.96 -18.63
N ILE A 118 2.57 -1.21 -17.39
CA ILE A 118 2.49 -2.54 -16.75
C ILE A 118 1.68 -2.41 -15.44
N SER A 119 0.68 -1.54 -15.47
CA SER A 119 -0.19 -1.30 -14.32
C SER A 119 -1.04 -2.52 -13.98
N GLY A 120 -1.48 -2.61 -12.72
CA GLY A 120 -2.41 -3.65 -12.26
C GLY A 120 -1.84 -5.05 -12.10
N ASN A 121 -0.51 -5.19 -12.07
CA ASN A 121 0.18 -6.45 -11.84
C ASN A 121 0.58 -6.64 -10.35
N GLU A 122 1.47 -7.59 -10.04
CA GLU A 122 1.99 -7.86 -8.70
C GLU A 122 3.51 -7.63 -8.62
N ILE A 123 4.02 -6.72 -9.45
CA ILE A 123 5.46 -6.45 -9.57
C ILE A 123 6.01 -5.97 -8.24
N LYS A 124 7.04 -6.66 -7.73
CA LYS A 124 7.69 -6.33 -6.45
C LYS A 124 8.96 -5.50 -6.62
N GLU A 125 9.71 -5.78 -7.69
CA GLU A 125 11.02 -5.19 -7.96
C GLU A 125 11.09 -4.62 -9.38
N LEU A 126 11.86 -3.53 -9.53
CA LEU A 126 12.11 -2.88 -10.81
C LEU A 126 13.56 -3.17 -11.23
N PRO A 127 13.81 -3.86 -12.36
CA PRO A 127 15.17 -4.12 -12.83
C PRO A 127 15.84 -2.80 -13.27
N ASN A 128 17.16 -2.70 -13.11
CA ASN A 128 17.90 -1.51 -13.54
C ASN A 128 17.79 -1.28 -15.05
N GLU A 129 17.64 -2.35 -15.82
CA GLU A 129 17.50 -2.37 -17.27
C GLU A 129 16.23 -1.67 -17.75
N LEU A 130 15.15 -1.62 -16.94
CA LEU A 130 13.95 -0.83 -17.23
C LEU A 130 14.29 0.65 -17.43
N PHE A 131 15.24 1.16 -16.66
CA PHE A 131 15.63 2.56 -16.69
C PHE A 131 16.74 2.85 -17.72
N GLN A 132 17.24 1.84 -18.43
CA GLN A 132 18.13 2.03 -19.57
C GLN A 132 17.37 2.48 -20.83
N LEU A 133 16.04 2.44 -20.82
CA LEU A 133 15.16 2.88 -21.90
C LEU A 133 15.19 4.40 -22.08
N LYS A 134 16.17 4.91 -22.84
CA LYS A 134 16.45 6.36 -22.97
C LYS A 134 15.34 7.18 -23.62
N LYS A 135 14.49 6.56 -24.43
CA LYS A 135 13.36 7.19 -25.14
C LYS A 135 12.05 7.15 -24.34
N LEU A 136 12.06 6.55 -23.15
CA LEU A 136 10.86 6.38 -22.35
C LEU A 136 10.35 7.75 -21.86
N LYS A 137 9.11 8.08 -22.22
CA LYS A 137 8.41 9.33 -21.88
C LYS A 137 7.27 9.09 -20.90
N HIS A 138 6.67 7.91 -20.94
CA HIS A 138 5.54 7.55 -20.11
C HIS A 138 5.77 6.17 -19.47
N LEU A 139 5.77 6.15 -18.13
CA LEU A 139 5.88 4.92 -17.36
C LEU A 139 4.72 4.82 -16.36
N ASP A 140 3.84 3.85 -16.59
CA ASP A 140 2.75 3.52 -15.69
C ASP A 140 3.01 2.17 -14.99
N LEU A 141 3.22 2.27 -13.69
CA LEU A 141 3.42 1.16 -12.75
C LEU A 141 2.35 1.18 -11.64
N HIS A 142 1.23 1.87 -11.90
CA HIS A 142 0.08 1.93 -11.01
C HIS A 142 -0.33 0.53 -10.54
N ARG A 143 -0.68 0.39 -9.26
CA ARG A 143 -1.32 -0.81 -8.72
C ARG A 143 -0.44 -2.06 -8.90
N ASN A 144 0.76 -2.00 -8.33
CA ASN A 144 1.70 -3.11 -8.21
C ASN A 144 2.06 -3.32 -6.72
N GLN A 145 3.14 -4.05 -6.43
CA GLN A 145 3.63 -4.34 -5.08
C GLN A 145 5.04 -3.75 -4.84
N ILE A 146 5.39 -2.68 -5.55
CA ILE A 146 6.75 -2.11 -5.55
C ILE A 146 7.06 -1.50 -4.20
N GLU A 147 8.18 -1.89 -3.59
CA GLU A 147 8.64 -1.35 -2.30
C GLU A 147 9.79 -0.35 -2.46
N VAL A 148 10.66 -0.58 -3.46
CA VAL A 148 11.89 0.18 -3.68
C VAL A 148 12.00 0.60 -5.15
N ILE A 149 12.33 1.87 -5.36
CA ILE A 149 12.70 2.41 -6.68
C ILE A 149 14.23 2.43 -6.75
N PRO A 150 14.87 1.80 -7.74
CA PRO A 150 16.32 1.78 -7.83
C PRO A 150 16.87 3.17 -8.23
N PRO A 151 18.11 3.50 -7.85
CA PRO A 151 18.78 4.76 -8.23
C PRO A 151 18.89 4.99 -9.75
N SER A 152 18.75 3.93 -10.54
CA SER A 152 18.74 4.01 -12.00
C SER A 152 17.52 4.77 -12.55
N ILE A 153 16.49 5.08 -11.75
CA ILE A 153 15.33 5.91 -12.14
C ILE A 153 15.69 7.27 -12.78
N LYS A 154 16.89 7.81 -12.57
CA LYS A 154 17.37 9.05 -13.21
C LYS A 154 17.73 8.91 -14.69
N GLU A 155 17.92 7.68 -15.16
CA GLU A 155 18.49 7.36 -16.46
C GLU A 155 17.58 7.64 -17.68
N PRO A 156 16.25 7.47 -17.64
CA PRO A 156 15.35 7.86 -18.74
C PRO A 156 15.09 9.38 -18.70
N THR A 157 16.03 10.15 -19.23
CA THR A 157 16.00 11.62 -19.14
C THR A 157 14.84 12.27 -19.91
N GLU A 158 14.18 11.54 -20.81
CA GLU A 158 12.99 12.00 -21.54
C GLU A 158 11.67 11.74 -20.78
N LEU A 159 11.71 11.14 -19.59
CA LEU A 159 10.50 10.78 -18.85
C LEU A 159 9.69 12.01 -18.46
N GLU A 160 8.43 12.05 -18.89
CA GLU A 160 7.49 13.14 -18.65
C GLU A 160 6.36 12.73 -17.69
N TYR A 161 5.98 11.44 -17.70
CA TYR A 161 4.91 10.89 -16.87
C TYR A 161 5.40 9.67 -16.10
N LEU A 162 5.17 9.67 -14.79
CA LEU A 162 5.44 8.54 -13.91
C LEU A 162 4.27 8.31 -12.95
N ASP A 163 3.58 7.18 -13.08
CA ASP A 163 2.60 6.72 -12.09
C ASP A 163 3.11 5.50 -11.31
N LEU A 164 3.26 5.70 -10.01
CA LEU A 164 3.67 4.72 -9.01
C LEU A 164 2.61 4.58 -7.91
N SER A 165 1.39 5.05 -8.16
CA SER A 165 0.30 5.00 -7.20
C SER A 165 -0.11 3.57 -6.88
N ARG A 166 -0.69 3.34 -5.70
CA ARG A 166 -1.14 2.03 -5.22
C ARG A 166 -0.01 0.99 -5.23
N ASN A 167 1.13 1.35 -4.67
CA ASN A 167 2.26 0.47 -4.43
C ASN A 167 2.57 0.41 -2.91
N LYS A 168 3.75 -0.08 -2.55
CA LYS A 168 4.23 -0.19 -1.16
C LYS A 168 5.49 0.65 -0.92
N ILE A 169 5.65 1.74 -1.67
CA ILE A 169 6.86 2.54 -1.65
C ILE A 169 6.97 3.28 -0.32
N LYS A 170 8.11 3.10 0.36
CA LYS A 170 8.40 3.76 1.65
C LYS A 170 9.25 5.02 1.50
N THR A 171 10.23 4.99 0.61
CA THR A 171 11.15 6.10 0.37
C THR A 171 11.39 6.31 -1.12
N LEU A 172 11.52 7.56 -1.52
CA LEU A 172 11.94 7.94 -2.86
C LEU A 172 13.46 8.15 -2.89
N PRO A 173 14.19 7.59 -3.87
CA PRO A 173 15.61 7.86 -4.05
C PRO A 173 15.84 9.31 -4.49
N ASP A 174 16.97 9.91 -4.12
CA ASP A 174 17.29 11.29 -4.52
C ASP A 174 17.46 11.42 -6.05
N GLU A 175 17.80 10.32 -6.71
CA GLU A 175 17.90 10.18 -8.15
C GLU A 175 16.60 10.46 -8.89
N LEU A 176 15.43 10.19 -8.28
CA LEU A 176 14.14 10.51 -8.88
C LEU A 176 14.02 12.01 -9.18
N TYR A 177 14.55 12.86 -8.31
CA TYR A 177 14.51 14.31 -8.47
C TYR A 177 15.45 14.86 -9.56
N GLN A 178 16.19 13.98 -10.25
CA GLN A 178 17.06 14.33 -11.37
C GLN A 178 16.31 14.28 -12.72
N LEU A 179 15.07 13.78 -12.75
CA LEU A 179 14.21 13.73 -13.92
C LEU A 179 13.66 15.11 -14.30
N LYS A 180 14.49 15.93 -14.95
CA LYS A 180 14.19 17.34 -15.23
C LYS A 180 12.99 17.58 -16.15
N ASN A 181 12.63 16.60 -16.99
CA ASN A 181 11.51 16.69 -17.91
C ASN A 181 10.20 16.13 -17.33
N LEU A 182 10.21 15.64 -16.07
CA LEU A 182 9.03 15.05 -15.47
C LEU A 182 7.95 16.12 -15.22
N LYS A 183 6.79 15.93 -15.84
CA LYS A 183 5.62 16.81 -15.76
C LYS A 183 4.58 16.27 -14.81
N GLU A 184 4.38 14.96 -14.79
CA GLU A 184 3.36 14.32 -13.95
C GLU A 184 3.99 13.23 -13.08
N LEU A 185 3.80 13.35 -11.76
CA LEU A 185 4.25 12.38 -10.77
C LEU A 185 3.10 11.97 -9.86
N TYR A 186 2.67 10.72 -9.98
CA TYR A 186 1.62 10.14 -9.16
C TYR A 186 2.21 9.10 -8.19
N LEU A 187 2.02 9.34 -6.90
CA LEU A 187 2.56 8.54 -5.80
C LEU A 187 1.48 8.18 -4.79
N SER A 188 0.21 8.34 -5.16
CA SER A 188 -0.90 8.18 -4.22
C SER A 188 -1.05 6.75 -3.72
N SER A 189 -1.59 6.54 -2.52
CA SER A 189 -1.76 5.21 -1.92
C SER A 189 -0.46 4.40 -1.85
N ASN A 190 0.55 4.99 -1.23
CA ASN A 190 1.80 4.33 -0.87
C ASN A 190 2.02 4.43 0.65
N VAL A 191 3.21 4.09 1.13
CA VAL A 191 3.62 4.23 2.54
C VAL A 191 4.75 5.26 2.72
N ILE A 192 4.75 6.31 1.87
CA ILE A 192 5.79 7.34 1.88
C ILE A 192 5.65 8.19 3.14
N GLU A 193 6.74 8.32 3.89
CA GLU A 193 6.77 9.09 5.15
C GLU A 193 7.30 10.52 4.98
N LYS A 194 8.11 10.76 3.94
CA LYS A 194 8.77 12.06 3.70
C LYS A 194 8.98 12.34 2.21
N ILE A 195 8.91 13.62 1.86
CA ILE A 195 9.31 14.14 0.55
C ILE A 195 10.57 14.97 0.75
N SER A 196 11.60 14.73 -0.07
CA SER A 196 12.87 15.46 0.01
C SER A 196 12.67 16.90 -0.48
N PRO A 197 13.37 17.91 0.11
CA PRO A 197 13.39 19.25 -0.45
C PRO A 197 13.87 19.31 -1.90
N SER A 198 14.60 18.28 -2.34
CA SER A 198 14.98 18.06 -3.74
C SER A 198 13.79 17.97 -4.70
N ILE A 199 12.54 17.85 -4.24
CA ILE A 199 11.35 17.93 -5.10
C ILE A 199 11.34 19.19 -6.00
N ALA A 200 11.91 20.31 -5.52
CA ALA A 200 12.06 21.54 -6.29
C ALA A 200 12.95 21.41 -7.55
N ASN A 201 13.73 20.33 -7.65
CA ASN A 201 14.55 20.02 -8.82
C ASN A 201 13.73 19.56 -10.02
N LEU A 202 12.49 19.12 -9.82
CA LEU A 202 11.56 18.74 -10.88
C LEU A 202 10.92 19.99 -11.48
N THR A 203 11.72 20.82 -12.15
CA THR A 203 11.34 22.18 -12.57
C THR A 203 10.18 22.23 -13.58
N GLU A 204 9.94 21.11 -14.26
CA GLU A 204 8.87 20.94 -15.25
C GLU A 204 7.60 20.33 -14.64
N LEU A 205 7.57 20.03 -13.34
CA LEU A 205 6.46 19.34 -12.69
C LEU A 205 5.19 20.20 -12.66
N GLU A 206 4.15 19.69 -13.31
CA GLU A 206 2.83 20.28 -13.44
C GLU A 206 1.82 19.60 -12.51
N LYS A 207 1.90 18.28 -12.33
CA LYS A 207 0.97 17.51 -11.49
C LYS A 207 1.71 16.65 -10.49
N LEU A 208 1.30 16.76 -9.24
CA LEU A 208 1.81 15.95 -8.13
C LEU A 208 0.65 15.41 -7.30
N ASN A 209 0.60 14.08 -7.18
CA ASN A 209 -0.39 13.41 -6.34
C ASN A 209 0.29 12.60 -5.24
N LEU A 210 0.11 13.04 -3.99
CA LEU A 210 0.67 12.43 -2.78
C LEU A 210 -0.41 11.87 -1.85
N TYR A 211 -1.67 11.87 -2.29
CA TYR A 211 -2.82 11.42 -1.51
C TYR A 211 -2.63 10.01 -0.93
N ASP A 212 -3.17 9.74 0.26
CA ASP A 212 -3.18 8.40 0.88
C ASP A 212 -1.77 7.85 1.22
N ASN A 213 -0.88 8.73 1.70
CA ASN A 213 0.46 8.41 2.21
C ASN A 213 0.60 8.70 3.71
N TYR A 214 1.82 8.56 4.24
CA TYR A 214 2.19 8.78 5.65
C TYR A 214 3.04 10.05 5.84
N ILE A 215 2.96 10.98 4.89
CA ILE A 215 3.76 12.21 4.92
C ILE A 215 3.29 13.08 6.11
N LYS A 216 4.21 13.58 6.91
CA LYS A 216 3.85 14.47 8.03
C LYS A 216 3.73 15.93 7.59
N GLU A 217 4.71 16.36 6.80
CA GLU A 217 4.81 17.70 6.28
C GLU A 217 5.40 17.66 4.87
N LEU A 218 4.98 18.61 4.04
CA LEU A 218 5.61 18.87 2.75
C LEU A 218 6.77 19.86 2.94
N PRO A 219 7.90 19.69 2.25
CA PRO A 219 8.99 20.65 2.34
C PRO A 219 8.57 21.99 1.72
N ASP A 220 9.02 23.11 2.29
CA ASP A 220 8.74 24.46 1.79
C ASP A 220 9.11 24.65 0.32
N SER A 221 10.15 23.94 -0.13
CA SER A 221 10.65 23.96 -1.51
C SER A 221 9.62 23.50 -2.54
N ILE A 222 8.53 22.83 -2.13
CA ILE A 222 7.41 22.55 -3.03
C ILE A 222 6.80 23.83 -3.62
N ASN A 223 6.95 24.97 -2.92
CA ASN A 223 6.49 26.27 -3.40
C ASN A 223 7.36 26.85 -4.52
N ASP A 224 8.58 26.33 -4.72
CA ASP A 224 9.49 26.75 -5.79
C ASP A 224 9.10 26.15 -7.16
N LEU A 225 8.20 25.16 -7.16
CA LEU A 225 7.67 24.54 -8.37
C LEU A 225 6.66 25.46 -9.07
N LYS A 226 7.17 26.25 -10.02
CA LYS A 226 6.41 27.31 -10.70
C LYS A 226 5.29 26.79 -11.61
N LYS A 227 5.41 25.57 -12.13
CA LYS A 227 4.43 24.96 -13.06
C LYS A 227 3.37 24.11 -12.35
N LEU A 228 3.57 23.84 -11.06
CA LEU A 228 2.74 22.91 -10.31
C LEU A 228 1.31 23.45 -10.16
N GLU A 229 0.34 22.67 -10.59
CA GLU A 229 -1.08 22.92 -10.37
C GLU A 229 -1.38 22.89 -8.87
N LYS A 230 -2.06 23.93 -8.36
CA LYS A 230 -2.42 24.07 -6.94
C LYS A 230 -3.93 23.95 -6.74
N PRO A 231 -4.40 23.33 -5.64
CA PRO A 231 -3.60 22.71 -4.57
C PRO A 231 -3.04 21.32 -4.98
N VAL A 232 -1.87 20.98 -4.42
CA VAL A 232 -1.32 19.62 -4.52
C VAL A 232 -2.32 18.64 -3.90
N ARG A 233 -2.60 17.52 -4.57
CA ARG A 233 -3.46 16.47 -4.01
C ARG A 233 -2.71 15.76 -2.88
N TYR A 234 -3.05 16.13 -1.65
CA TYR A 234 -2.42 15.69 -0.42
C TYR A 234 -3.50 15.54 0.65
N GLN A 235 -3.69 14.32 1.14
CA GLN A 235 -4.45 14.00 2.35
C GLN A 235 -3.81 12.74 2.91
N ASN A 236 -3.32 12.81 4.14
CA ASN A 236 -2.46 11.75 4.67
C ASN A 236 -3.14 10.89 5.70
N LYS A 237 -2.83 9.60 5.64
CA LYS A 237 -3.16 8.63 6.67
C LYS A 237 -2.60 9.02 8.03
N TRP A 238 -1.46 9.71 8.06
CA TRP A 238 -0.84 10.12 9.32
C TRP A 238 -1.77 10.97 10.19
N GLU A 239 -2.53 11.91 9.61
CA GLU A 239 -3.46 12.76 10.40
C GLU A 239 -4.54 11.91 11.07
N ILE A 240 -5.12 10.97 10.32
CA ILE A 240 -6.14 10.04 10.82
C ILE A 240 -5.55 9.11 11.87
N GLU A 241 -4.36 8.56 11.63
CA GLU A 241 -3.69 7.66 12.59
C GLU A 241 -3.22 8.37 13.85
N GLU A 242 -2.77 9.63 13.76
CA GLU A 242 -2.40 10.42 14.92
C GLU A 242 -3.63 10.78 15.76
N GLU A 243 -4.75 11.14 15.12
CA GLU A 243 -6.02 11.35 15.79
C GLU A 243 -6.50 10.06 16.50
N ASN A 244 -6.41 8.91 15.83
CA ASN A 244 -6.73 7.61 16.44
C ASN A 244 -5.80 7.28 17.61
N ARG A 245 -4.47 7.47 17.47
CA ARG A 245 -3.50 7.25 18.56
C ARG A 245 -3.80 8.14 19.76
N ARG A 246 -4.13 9.41 19.54
CA ARG A 246 -4.53 10.34 20.61
C ARG A 246 -5.80 9.88 21.31
N TYR A 247 -6.80 9.44 20.56
CA TYR A 247 -8.05 8.92 21.11
C TYR A 247 -7.81 7.64 21.95
N GLU A 248 -7.02 6.70 21.45
CA GLU A 248 -6.65 5.47 22.18
C GLU A 248 -5.90 5.78 23.49
N GLU A 249 -4.99 6.76 23.45
CA GLU A 249 -4.27 7.20 24.65
C GLU A 249 -5.20 7.87 25.67
N GLU A 250 -6.14 8.70 25.22
CA GLU A 250 -7.15 9.31 26.09
C GLU A 250 -8.03 8.24 26.77
N GLN A 251 -8.42 7.20 26.04
CA GLN A 251 -9.15 6.05 26.60
C GLN A 251 -8.31 5.29 27.65
N ARG A 252 -7.05 5.01 27.34
CA ARG A 252 -6.12 4.33 28.27
C ARG A 252 -5.96 5.12 29.58
N ILE A 253 -5.78 6.43 29.50
CA ILE A 253 -5.67 7.31 30.68
C ILE A 253 -6.98 7.31 31.48
N ALA A 254 -8.14 7.34 30.80
CA ALA A 254 -9.44 7.27 31.46
C ALA A 254 -9.64 5.95 32.22
N ASP A 255 -9.26 4.82 31.62
CA ASP A 255 -9.34 3.49 32.23
C ASP A 255 -8.41 3.37 33.44
N GLU A 256 -7.17 3.86 33.34
CA GLU A 256 -6.25 3.89 34.49
C GLU A 256 -6.81 4.73 35.65
N ARG A 257 -7.42 5.89 35.35
CA ARG A 257 -8.04 6.74 36.36
C ARG A 257 -9.22 6.06 37.03
N ASN A 258 -10.08 5.39 36.26
CA ASN A 258 -11.21 4.62 36.78
C ASN A 258 -10.75 3.46 37.66
N SER A 259 -9.71 2.72 37.24
CA SER A 259 -9.09 1.64 38.02
C SER A 259 -8.54 2.14 39.36
N ARG A 260 -7.80 3.28 39.36
CA ARG A 260 -7.29 3.91 40.59
C ARG A 260 -8.41 4.36 41.53
N ASN A 261 -9.47 4.96 40.99
CA ASN A 261 -10.63 5.37 41.80
C ASN A 261 -11.33 4.17 42.44
N LEU A 262 -11.48 3.07 41.70
CA LEU A 262 -12.06 1.82 42.22
C LEU A 262 -11.19 1.23 43.34
N THR A 263 -9.86 1.18 43.16
CA THR A 263 -8.94 0.68 44.19
C THR A 263 -8.96 1.55 45.44
N MET A 264 -8.98 2.88 45.29
CA MET A 264 -9.15 3.79 46.44
C MET A 264 -10.49 3.57 47.16
N GLY A 265 -11.58 3.40 46.41
CA GLY A 265 -12.90 3.11 46.98
C GLY A 265 -12.93 1.81 47.79
N ILE A 266 -12.34 0.74 47.26
CA ILE A 266 -12.21 -0.55 47.95
C ILE A 266 -11.36 -0.39 49.23
N ALA A 267 -10.23 0.30 49.15
CA ALA A 267 -9.38 0.55 50.31
C ALA A 267 -10.11 1.33 51.42
N MET A 268 -10.85 2.40 51.05
CA MET A 268 -11.67 3.17 51.98
C MET A 268 -12.77 2.32 52.63
N TYR A 269 -13.42 1.45 51.86
CA TYR A 269 -14.44 0.52 52.37
C TYR A 269 -13.85 -0.46 53.40
N ILE A 270 -12.68 -1.04 53.11
CA ILE A 270 -11.97 -1.95 54.02
C ILE A 270 -11.58 -1.21 55.31
N ILE A 271 -10.97 -0.03 55.19
CA ILE A 271 -10.57 0.79 56.34
C ILE A 271 -11.79 1.08 57.23
N PHE A 272 -12.91 1.48 56.62
CA PHE A 272 -14.16 1.76 57.32
C PHE A 272 -14.64 0.55 58.14
N HIS A 273 -14.62 -0.66 57.55
CA HIS A 273 -15.05 -1.88 58.24
C HIS A 273 -14.08 -2.31 59.35
N VAL A 274 -12.77 -2.15 59.14
CA VAL A 274 -11.77 -2.43 60.17
C VAL A 274 -11.96 -1.50 61.38
N VAL A 275 -12.21 -0.21 61.15
CA VAL A 275 -12.49 0.75 62.23
C VAL A 275 -13.74 0.35 63.01
N ILE A 276 -14.83 -0.04 62.34
CA ILE A 276 -16.04 -0.52 63.00
C ILE A 276 -15.76 -1.74 63.88
N LEU A 277 -15.02 -2.74 63.36
CA LEU A 277 -14.65 -3.93 64.11
C LEU A 277 -13.84 -3.59 65.37
N ILE A 278 -12.86 -2.70 65.26
CA ILE A 278 -12.06 -2.23 66.40
C ILE A 278 -12.97 -1.58 67.46
N LEU A 279 -13.90 -0.72 67.05
CA LEU A 279 -14.84 -0.07 67.99
C LEU A 279 -15.76 -1.09 68.68
N ILE A 280 -16.24 -2.11 67.96
CA ILE A 280 -17.04 -3.19 68.54
C ILE A 280 -16.23 -3.95 69.59
N VAL A 281 -14.97 -4.32 69.28
CA VAL A 281 -14.08 -5.02 70.22
C VAL A 281 -13.84 -4.18 71.47
N ILE A 282 -13.58 -2.88 71.32
CA ILE A 282 -13.42 -1.94 72.45
C ILE A 282 -14.70 -1.91 73.30
N CYS A 283 -15.87 -1.78 72.68
CA CYS A 283 -17.15 -1.79 73.38
C CYS A 283 -17.38 -3.09 74.17
N ILE A 284 -17.12 -4.26 73.57
CA ILE A 284 -17.22 -5.55 74.25
C ILE A 284 -16.28 -5.59 75.45
N PHE A 285 -15.03 -5.14 75.29
CA PHE A 285 -14.05 -5.11 76.37
C PHE A 285 -14.50 -4.19 77.52
N CYS A 286 -15.04 -3.01 77.19
CA CYS A 286 -15.62 -2.08 78.16
C CYS A 286 -16.83 -2.69 78.90
N LEU A 287 -17.71 -3.38 78.19
CA LEU A 287 -18.88 -4.05 78.77
C LEU A 287 -18.49 -5.22 79.69
N CYS A 288 -17.53 -6.05 79.27
CA CYS A 288 -16.98 -7.13 80.11
C CYS A 288 -16.35 -6.58 81.40
N LYS A 289 -15.58 -5.49 81.29
CA LYS A 289 -15.00 -4.79 82.45
C LYS A 289 -16.07 -4.19 83.36
N HIS A 290 -17.22 -3.81 82.82
CA HIS A 290 -18.37 -3.32 83.59
C HIS A 290 -19.13 -4.46 84.28
N CYS A 291 -19.28 -5.62 83.63
CA CYS A 291 -19.88 -6.82 84.24
C CYS A 291 -19.02 -7.38 85.39
N CYS A 292 -17.69 -7.38 85.27
CA CYS A 292 -16.79 -7.81 86.35
C CYS A 292 -16.82 -6.91 87.60
N ARG A 293 -17.44 -5.72 87.56
CA ARG A 293 -17.60 -4.83 88.73
C ARG A 293 -18.89 -5.07 89.53
N LYS A 294 -19.76 -6.01 89.13
CA LYS A 294 -20.96 -6.39 89.90
C LYS A 294 -20.73 -7.71 90.65
N GLU A 295 -20.07 -7.67 91.81
CA GLU A 295 -20.13 -8.76 92.79
C GLU A 295 -21.47 -8.71 93.59
N PRO A 296 -22.02 -9.86 94.03
CA PRO A 296 -23.26 -9.90 94.81
C PRO A 296 -23.05 -9.43 96.26
N LYS A 297 -24.01 -8.66 96.79
CA LYS A 297 -24.04 -8.22 98.21
C LYS A 297 -24.18 -9.44 99.14
N GLU A 298 -23.33 -9.52 100.17
CA GLU A 298 -23.40 -10.50 101.27
C GLU A 298 -24.78 -10.51 101.98
N PRO A 299 -25.24 -11.66 102.52
CA PRO A 299 -26.46 -11.73 103.33
C PRO A 299 -26.24 -11.12 104.72
N ARG A 300 -27.22 -10.32 105.17
CA ARG A 300 -27.26 -9.68 106.50
C ARG A 300 -27.37 -10.71 107.64
N GLU A 301 -26.53 -10.58 108.66
CA GLU A 301 -26.68 -11.23 109.96
C GLU A 301 -28.01 -10.84 110.64
N LEU A 302 -28.79 -11.84 111.05
CA LEU A 302 -29.93 -11.70 111.96
C LEU A 302 -29.43 -11.82 113.40
N ARG A 303 -29.55 -10.72 114.17
CA ARG A 303 -29.37 -10.71 115.63
C ARG A 303 -30.52 -11.44 116.31
N GLU A 304 -30.23 -12.38 117.20
CA GLU A 304 -31.16 -12.82 118.23
C GLU A 304 -30.94 -12.02 119.55
N PRO A 305 -32.01 -11.72 120.32
CA PRO A 305 -31.93 -10.91 121.52
C PRO A 305 -31.62 -11.71 122.80
N ARG A 306 -31.06 -11.01 123.79
CA ARG A 306 -30.72 -11.49 125.15
C ARG A 306 -31.94 -11.97 125.94
N ILE A 307 -31.75 -13.04 126.72
CA ILE A 307 -32.01 -13.09 128.17
C ILE A 307 -30.81 -13.79 128.81
#